data_AF-A0A193QNN7-F1
#
_entry.id   AF-A0A193QNN7-F1
#
_cell.length_a   1.000
_cell.length_b   1.000
_cell.length_c   1.000
_cell.angle_alpha   90.00
_cell.angle_beta   90.00
_cell.angle_gamma   90.00
#
_symmetry.space_group_name_H-M   'P 1'
#
loop_
_entity.id
_entity.type
_entity.pdbx_description
1 polymer ?
#
loop_
_entity_poly.entity_id
_entity_poly.type
_entity_poly.pdbx_seq_one_letter_code
_entity_poly.pdbx_strand_id
1 'polypeptide(L)' 'MFYVLPKPFKEEMAKGFDSTQFARTLNESGRLKKPAKGKGYQTLTPRLEHLEGIQQRAYLVVQLTAAEE' A
#
# COMPACT_ATOMS: atom_id res chain seq x y z
N MET A 1 -8.97 5.52 0.17
CA MET A 1 -7.57 5.02 0.28
C MET A 1 -7.46 4.24 1.58
N PHE A 2 -6.73 3.12 1.61
CA PHE A 2 -6.58 2.31 2.82
C PHE A 2 -5.16 1.73 2.91
N TYR A 3 -4.71 1.47 4.13
CA TYR A 3 -3.41 0.88 4.43
C TYR A 3 -3.52 -0.65 4.45
N VAL A 4 -2.68 -1.31 3.68
CA VAL A 4 -2.56 -2.77 3.67
C VAL A 4 -1.22 -3.15 4.27
N LEU A 5 -1.23 -3.89 5.38
CA LEU A 5 0.00 -4.35 6.02
C LEU A 5 0.78 -5.31 5.11
N PRO A 6 2.11 -5.46 5.30
CA PRO A 6 2.94 -6.19 4.35
C PRO A 6 2.61 -7.68 4.26
N LYS A 7 2.18 -8.27 5.37
CA LYS A 7 1.77 -9.68 5.43
C LYS A 7 0.52 -9.96 4.57
N PRO A 8 -0.66 -9.33 4.83
CA PRO A 8 -1.84 -9.55 3.99
C PRO A 8 -1.65 -9.06 2.54
N PHE A 9 -0.83 -8.04 2.30
CA PHE A 9 -0.52 -7.64 0.92
C PHE A 9 0.15 -8.77 0.13
N LYS A 10 1.09 -9.51 0.74
CA LYS A 10 1.80 -10.61 0.09
C LYS A 10 0.95 -11.88 -0.02
N GLU A 11 0.21 -12.21 1.03
CA GLU A 11 -0.54 -13.47 1.10
C GLU A 11 -1.87 -13.43 0.35
N GLU A 12 -2.54 -12.27 0.33
CA GLU A 12 -3.90 -12.14 -0.23
C GLU A 12 -3.90 -11.37 -1.56
N MET A 13 -3.21 -10.22 -1.64
CA MET A 13 -3.24 -9.39 -2.85
C MET A 13 -2.26 -9.85 -3.92
N ALA A 14 -0.99 -10.03 -3.55
CA ALA A 14 0.09 -10.43 -4.45
C ALA A 14 0.29 -11.95 -4.47
N LYS A 15 -0.73 -12.73 -4.08
CA LYS A 15 -0.63 -14.19 -4.01
C LYS A 15 -0.29 -14.76 -5.38
N GLY A 16 0.81 -15.53 -5.44
CA GLY A 16 1.28 -16.12 -6.70
C GLY A 16 2.03 -15.14 -7.62
N PHE A 17 2.27 -13.90 -7.20
CA PHE A 17 3.04 -12.91 -7.93
C PHE A 17 4.28 -12.48 -7.13
N ASP A 18 5.28 -11.92 -7.81
CA ASP A 18 6.34 -11.18 -7.12
C ASP A 18 5.74 -9.90 -6.51
N SER A 19 5.80 -9.79 -5.19
CA SER A 19 5.19 -8.66 -4.47
C SER A 19 5.74 -7.28 -4.87
N THR A 20 6.98 -7.21 -5.38
CA THR A 20 7.59 -5.94 -5.81
C THR A 20 7.07 -5.53 -7.19
N GLN A 21 7.02 -6.47 -8.13
CA GLN A 21 6.44 -6.25 -9.46
C GLN A 21 4.94 -5.95 -9.35
N PHE A 22 4.20 -6.71 -8.53
CA PHE A 22 2.78 -6.45 -8.31
C PHE A 22 2.53 -5.04 -7.75
N ALA A 23 3.31 -4.62 -6.74
CA ALA A 23 3.21 -3.26 -6.19
C ALA A 23 3.57 -2.17 -7.22
N ARG A 24 4.54 -2.44 -8.10
CA ARG A 24 4.88 -1.57 -9.21
C ARG A 24 3.71 -1.41 -10.17
N THR A 25 3.11 -2.51 -10.61
CA THR A 25 1.95 -2.50 -11.52
C THR A 25 0.76 -1.76 -10.91
N LEU A 26 0.48 -1.97 -9.61
CA LEU A 26 -0.57 -1.21 -8.93
C LEU A 26 -0.27 0.29 -8.92
N ASN A 27 0.98 0.69 -8.68
CA ASN A 27 1.37 2.10 -8.72
C ASN A 27 1.26 2.70 -10.13
N GLU A 28 1.71 1.98 -11.16
CA GLU A 28 1.59 2.40 -12.56
C GLU A 28 0.12 2.55 -12.98
N SER A 29 -0.78 1.74 -12.42
CA SER A 29 -2.22 1.86 -12.65
C SER A 29 -2.94 2.88 -11.74
N GLY A 30 -2.21 3.65 -10.92
CA GLY A 30 -2.80 4.63 -9.99
C GLY A 30 -3.51 4.04 -8.77
N ARG A 31 -3.44 2.72 -8.57
CA ARG A 31 -4.10 1.99 -7.46
C ARG A 31 -3.23 1.87 -6.21
N LEU A 32 -1.98 2.31 -6.27
CA LEU A 32 -1.07 2.33 -5.12
C LEU A 32 -0.26 3.62 -5.13
N LYS A 33 -0.14 4.27 -3.97
CA LYS A 33 0.70 5.45 -3.83
C LYS A 33 2.12 5.09 -3.44
N LYS A 34 3.09 5.54 -4.24
CA LYS A 34 4.50 5.49 -3.88
C LYS A 34 4.85 6.59 -2.86
N PRO A 35 5.66 6.30 -1.81
CA PRO A 35 6.15 7.33 -0.89
C PRO A 35 7.06 8.33 -1.60
N ALA A 36 6.99 9.60 -1.18
CA ALA A 36 7.80 10.69 -1.75
C ALA A 36 9.32 10.53 -1.51
N LYS A 37 9.71 9.84 -0.43
CA LYS A 37 11.11 9.54 -0.10
C LYS A 37 11.25 8.08 0.33
N GLY A 38 12.22 7.37 -0.25
CA GLY A 38 12.60 6.01 0.13
C GLY A 38 12.67 5.01 -1.03
N LYS A 39 13.23 3.83 -0.75
CA LYS A 39 13.20 2.67 -1.66
C LYS A 39 11.94 1.83 -1.37
N GLY A 40 11.10 1.64 -2.38
CA GLY A 40 9.95 0.72 -2.34
C GLY A 40 8.58 1.40 -2.47
N TYR A 41 7.54 0.63 -2.20
CA TYR A 41 6.13 1.00 -2.37
C TYR A 41 5.35 1.08 -1.03
N GLN A 42 6.07 0.97 0.09
CA GLN A 42 5.47 1.04 1.43
C GLN A 42 5.66 2.43 2.03
N THR A 43 4.62 2.95 2.66
CA THR A 43 4.63 4.17 3.49
C THR A 43 4.46 3.81 4.96
N LEU A 44 4.73 4.76 5.85
CA LEU A 44 4.32 4.64 7.24
C LEU A 44 2.81 4.91 7.37
N THR A 45 2.16 4.20 8.27
CA THR A 45 0.81 4.53 8.74
C THR A 45 0.83 5.85 9.51
N PRO A 46 -0.33 6.52 9.69
CA PRO A 46 -0.47 7.47 10.79
C PRO A 46 -0.12 6.81 12.12
N ARG A 47 0.13 7.63 13.14
CA ARG A 47 0.33 7.14 14.51
C ARG A 47 -0.93 6.41 14.95
N LEU A 48 -0.78 5.13 15.27
CA LEU A 48 -1.89 4.29 15.70
C LEU A 48 -2.06 4.46 17.22
N GLU A 49 -3.02 5.27 17.65
CA GLU A 49 -3.22 5.58 19.08
C GLU A 49 -3.49 4.35 19.94
N HIS A 50 -4.23 3.38 19.40
CA HIS A 50 -4.51 2.09 20.06
C HIS A 50 -3.29 1.15 20.16
N LEU A 51 -2.15 1.52 19.54
CA LEU A 51 -0.87 0.83 19.64
C LEU A 51 0.22 1.82 20.11
N GLU A 52 -0.10 2.67 21.09
CA GLU A 52 0.88 3.56 21.73
C GLU A 52 1.56 4.53 20.73
N GLY A 53 0.85 4.90 19.66
CA GLY A 53 1.36 5.82 18.64
C GLY A 53 2.36 5.19 17.67
N ILE A 54 2.52 3.86 17.65
CA ILE A 54 3.40 3.15 16.72
C ILE A 54 2.98 3.46 15.26
N GLN A 55 3.98 3.59 14.40
CA GLN A 55 3.81 3.68 12.95
C GLN A 55 4.33 2.42 12.30
N GLN A 56 3.49 1.75 11.52
CA GLN A 56 3.85 0.53 10.81
C GLN A 56 4.09 0.81 9.34
N ARG A 57 4.90 -0.02 8.67
CA ARG A 57 5.06 0.05 7.21
C ARG A 57 3.88 -0.65 6.55
N ALA A 58 3.27 0.00 5.57
CA ALA A 58 2.10 -0.50 4.86
C ALA A 58 2.07 -0.01 3.41
N TYR A 59 1.35 -0.71 2.55
CA TYR A 59 1.04 -0.26 1.19
C TYR A 59 -0.20 0.65 1.23
N LEU A 60 -0.13 1.85 0.66
CA LEU A 60 -1.27 2.76 0.59
C LEU A 60 -2.02 2.52 -0.73
N VAL A 61 -3.08 1.71 -0.65
CA VAL A 61 -3.91 1.34 -1.80
C VAL A 61 -5.02 2.36 -1.99
N VAL A 62 -5.22 2.76 -3.25
CA VAL A 62 -6.24 3.71 -3.67
C VAL A 62 -7.35 2.94 -4.35
N GLN A 63 -8.56 3.04 -3.80
CA GLN A 63 -9.76 2.60 -4.51
C GLN A 63 -10.11 3.70 -5.51
N LEU A 64 -10.03 3.38 -6.79
CA LEU A 64 -10.53 4.24 -7.86
C LEU A 64 -12.06 4.09 -7.86
N THR A 65 -12.77 5.14 -7.47
CA THR A 65 -14.21 5.23 -7.71
C THR A 65 -14.39 5.62 -9.18
N ALA A 66 -15.28 4.93 -9.90
CA ALA A 66 -15.63 5.25 -11.29
C ALA A 66 -16.50 6.54 -11.38
N ALA A 67 -16.04 7.60 -10.75
CA ALA A 67 -16.62 8.93 -10.83
C ALA A 67 -15.50 9.83 -11.33
N GLU A 68 -15.56 10.10 -12.64
CA GLU A 68 -15.04 11.25 -13.40
C GLU A 68 -14.65 10.76 -14.81
N GLU A 69 -15.70 10.51 -15.61
CA GLU A 69 -15.75 10.87 -17.04
C GLU A 69 -16.78 12.00 -17.20
#